data_AF-A0AAX2TLJ5-F1
#
_entry.id   AF-A0AAX2TLJ5-F1
#
_cell.length_a   1.000
_cell.length_b   1.000
_cell.length_c   1.000
_cell.angle_alpha   90.00
_cell.angle_beta   90.00
_cell.angle_gamma   90.00
#
_symmetry.space_group_name_H-M   'P 1'
#
loop_
_entity.id
_entity.type
_entity.pdbx_description
1 polymer ?
#
loop_
_entity_poly.entity_id
_entity_poly.type
_entity_poly.pdbx_seq_one_letter_code
_entity_poly.pdbx_strand_id
1 'polypeptide(L)'
;GAVAEAQERIAENVKLPPGYRVLWAGEFESLQLAKKRLEVIVPISLAMILVLLYGLFNSLRDSLLALAGIPFAVAGGIIALYVTGLDFSISAAIGFVSLFGVSVMDGILMITYYNQARQGVADSVEAMFQASTQR
;
A
#
# COMPACT_ATOMS: atom_id res chain seq x y z
N GLY A 1 -1.88 -21.83 0.40
CA GLY A 1 -1.41 -21.72 1.79
C GLY A 1 -1.83 -22.98 2.52
N ALA A 2 -0.90 -23.68 3.17
CA ALA A 2 -1.08 -25.06 3.65
C ALA A 2 -2.33 -25.29 4.54
N VAL A 3 -2.75 -24.29 5.32
CA VAL A 3 -3.93 -24.37 6.19
C VAL A 3 -5.25 -24.26 5.41
N ALA A 4 -5.30 -23.41 4.38
CA ALA A 4 -6.48 -23.28 3.52
C ALA A 4 -6.70 -24.56 2.69
N GLU A 5 -5.60 -25.15 2.20
CA GLU A 5 -5.61 -26.42 1.48
C GLU A 5 -6.00 -27.61 2.39
N ALA A 6 -5.58 -27.58 3.67
CA ALA A 6 -6.00 -28.56 4.66
C ALA A 6 -7.49 -28.40 5.04
N GLN A 7 -8.01 -27.16 5.12
CA GLN A 7 -9.43 -26.89 5.34
C GLN A 7 -10.31 -27.46 4.23
N GLU A 8 -9.90 -27.27 2.97
CA GLU A 8 -10.62 -27.74 1.79
C GLU A 8 -10.64 -29.27 1.73
N ARG A 9 -9.48 -29.92 1.95
CA ARG A 9 -9.38 -31.39 1.97
C ARG A 9 -10.13 -32.03 3.13
N ILE A 10 -10.17 -31.40 4.31
CA ILE A 10 -10.94 -31.89 5.47
C ILE A 10 -12.44 -31.71 5.23
N ALA A 11 -12.87 -30.60 4.62
CA ALA A 11 -14.27 -30.38 4.27
C ALA A 11 -14.77 -31.38 3.22
N GLU A 12 -13.93 -31.76 2.25
CA GLU A 12 -14.29 -32.76 1.22
C GLU A 12 -14.28 -34.20 1.73
N ASN A 13 -13.37 -34.57 2.64
CA ASN A 13 -13.17 -35.96 3.05
C ASN A 13 -13.76 -36.34 4.41
N VAL A 14 -14.21 -35.38 5.23
CA VAL A 14 -14.70 -35.64 6.59
C VAL A 14 -16.18 -35.26 6.73
N LYS A 15 -17.07 -36.27 6.66
CA LYS A 15 -18.47 -36.13 7.07
C LYS A 15 -18.56 -36.05 8.59
N LEU A 16 -18.67 -34.84 9.13
CA LEU A 16 -18.89 -34.63 10.57
C LEU A 16 -20.30 -35.07 10.99
N PRO A 17 -20.46 -35.88 12.05
CA PRO A 17 -21.76 -36.22 12.60
C PRO A 17 -22.46 -34.97 13.18
N PRO A 18 -23.81 -34.92 13.17
CA PRO A 18 -24.56 -33.76 13.63
C PRO A 18 -24.24 -33.44 15.09
N GLY A 19 -23.81 -32.20 15.35
CA GLY A 19 -23.43 -31.71 16.68
C GLY A 19 -21.94 -31.42 16.85
N TYR A 20 -21.06 -31.86 15.94
CA TYR A 20 -19.63 -31.53 15.96
C TYR A 20 -19.30 -30.35 15.03
N ARG A 21 -18.48 -29.41 15.52
CA ARG A 21 -17.94 -28.27 14.75
C ARG A 21 -16.42 -28.35 14.76
N VAL A 22 -15.80 -28.19 13.60
CA VAL A 22 -14.34 -28.06 13.48
C VAL A 22 -13.97 -26.63 13.85
N LEU A 23 -13.29 -26.48 14.99
CA LEU A 23 -12.73 -25.21 15.45
C LEU A 23 -11.22 -25.23 15.19
N TRP A 24 -10.75 -24.32 14.35
CA TRP A 24 -9.32 -24.13 14.10
C TRP A 24 -8.74 -23.24 15.21
N ALA A 25 -8.33 -23.85 16.31
CA ALA A 25 -7.68 -23.14 17.41
C ALA A 25 -6.18 -22.89 17.10
N GLY A 26 -5.71 -21.64 17.24
CA GLY A 26 -4.28 -21.30 17.10
C GLY A 26 -4.01 -19.99 16.35
N GLU A 27 -2.76 -19.84 15.86
CA GLU A 27 -2.22 -18.64 15.20
C GLU A 27 -2.94 -18.28 13.88
N PHE A 28 -3.69 -19.21 13.30
CA PHE A 28 -4.50 -18.94 12.12
C PHE A 28 -5.70 -18.02 12.41
N GLU A 29 -6.34 -18.17 13.58
CA GLU A 29 -7.45 -17.29 13.98
C GLU A 29 -6.95 -15.87 14.27
N SER A 30 -5.79 -15.73 14.92
CA SER A 30 -5.15 -14.44 15.14
C SER A 30 -4.71 -13.80 13.83
N LEU A 31 -4.20 -14.56 12.86
CA LEU A 31 -3.89 -14.08 11.50
C LEU A 31 -5.15 -13.60 10.75
N GLN A 32 -6.26 -14.34 10.82
CA GLN A 32 -7.52 -13.93 10.18
C GLN A 32 -8.08 -12.66 10.82
N LEU A 33 -8.05 -12.55 12.15
CA LEU A 33 -8.41 -11.34 12.88
C LEU A 33 -7.49 -10.16 12.54
N ALA A 34 -6.18 -10.39 12.45
CA ALA A 34 -5.20 -9.37 12.08
C ALA A 34 -5.44 -8.88 10.64
N LYS A 35 -5.67 -9.79 9.69
CA LYS A 35 -6.01 -9.46 8.30
C LYS A 35 -7.28 -8.61 8.23
N LYS A 36 -8.33 -9.00 8.95
CA LYS A 36 -9.61 -8.26 8.99
C LYS A 36 -9.45 -6.86 9.59
N ARG A 37 -8.57 -6.70 10.59
CA ARG A 37 -8.21 -5.37 11.11
C ARG A 37 -7.43 -4.57 10.07
N LEU A 38 -6.47 -5.17 9.38
CA LEU A 38 -5.66 -4.53 8.34
C LEU A 38 -6.53 -4.01 7.19
N GLU A 39 -7.55 -4.78 6.78
CA GLU A 39 -8.52 -4.39 5.75
C GLU A 39 -9.30 -3.11 6.11
N VAL A 40 -9.49 -2.82 7.40
CA VAL A 40 -10.15 -1.59 7.87
C VAL A 40 -9.14 -0.47 8.14
N ILE A 41 -7.98 -0.80 8.71
CA ILE A 41 -6.95 0.19 9.06
C ILE A 41 -6.33 0.81 7.80
N VAL A 42 -6.01 0.00 6.78
CA VAL A 42 -5.40 0.46 5.53
C VAL A 42 -6.20 1.59 4.84
N PRO A 43 -7.51 1.45 4.57
CA PRO A 43 -8.26 2.54 3.95
C PRO A 43 -8.38 3.77 4.84
N ILE A 44 -8.49 3.62 6.18
CA ILE A 44 -8.51 4.75 7.11
C ILE A 44 -7.19 5.52 7.07
N SER A 45 -6.05 4.81 7.07
CA SER A 45 -4.73 5.41 6.96
C SER A 45 -4.54 6.14 5.64
N LEU A 46 -4.96 5.55 4.51
CA LEU A 46 -4.90 6.21 3.19
C LEU A 46 -5.77 7.48 3.15
N ALA A 47 -6.97 7.43 3.73
CA ALA A 47 -7.83 8.61 3.83
C ALA A 47 -7.18 9.71 4.68
N MET A 48 -6.54 9.36 5.80
CA MET A 48 -5.83 10.30 6.65
C MET A 48 -4.63 10.95 5.93
N ILE A 49 -3.85 10.15 5.19
CA ILE A 49 -2.74 10.66 4.37
C ILE A 49 -3.28 11.62 3.29
N LEU A 50 -4.39 11.28 2.63
CA LEU A 50 -5.02 12.15 1.64
C LEU A 50 -5.42 13.51 2.24
N VAL A 51 -5.98 13.53 3.46
CA VAL A 51 -6.31 14.78 4.16
C VAL A 51 -5.08 15.62 4.44
N LEU A 52 -3.97 14.99 4.86
CA LEU A 52 -2.70 15.70 5.09
C LEU A 52 -2.12 16.29 3.79
N LEU A 53 -2.13 15.52 2.70
CA LEU A 53 -1.69 15.99 1.39
C LEU A 53 -2.60 17.11 0.85
N TYR A 54 -3.91 17.01 1.07
CA TYR A 54 -4.84 18.08 0.73
C TYR A 54 -4.53 19.36 1.50
N GLY A 55 -4.18 19.26 2.78
CA GLY A 55 -3.71 20.42 3.56
C GLY A 55 -2.41 21.03 3.04
N LEU A 56 -1.54 20.24 2.40
CA LEU A 56 -0.27 20.70 1.85
C LEU A 56 -0.44 21.43 0.50
N PHE A 57 -1.24 20.86 -0.41
CA PHE A 57 -1.38 21.37 -1.77
C PHE A 57 -2.62 22.23 -2.00
N ASN A 58 -3.60 22.16 -1.10
CA ASN A 58 -4.95 22.75 -1.27
C ASN A 58 -5.61 22.35 -2.61
N SER A 59 -5.23 21.19 -3.15
CA SER A 59 -5.66 20.68 -4.45
C SER A 59 -5.88 19.17 -4.37
N LEU A 60 -7.13 18.74 -4.61
CA LEU A 60 -7.50 17.32 -4.62
C LEU A 60 -6.80 16.54 -5.73
N ARG A 61 -6.59 17.16 -6.89
CA ARG A 61 -5.92 16.51 -8.03
C ARG A 61 -4.48 16.19 -7.69
N ASP A 62 -3.77 17.17 -7.16
CA ASP A 62 -2.35 17.06 -6.78
C ASP A 62 -2.18 16.04 -5.65
N SER A 63 -3.08 16.06 -4.66
CA SER A 63 -3.07 15.10 -3.55
C SER A 63 -3.29 13.66 -4.02
N LEU A 64 -4.21 13.44 -4.96
CA LEU A 64 -4.45 12.12 -5.54
C LEU A 64 -3.28 11.65 -6.41
N LEU A 65 -2.64 12.56 -7.15
CA LEU A 65 -1.43 12.24 -7.93
C LEU A 65 -0.27 11.81 -7.03
N ALA A 66 -0.06 12.49 -5.89
CA ALA A 66 0.93 12.06 -4.91
C ALA A 66 0.55 10.71 -4.28
N LEU A 67 -0.73 10.52 -3.92
CA LEU A 67 -1.22 9.26 -3.34
C LEU A 67 -1.07 8.07 -4.31
N ALA A 68 -1.20 8.31 -5.62
CA ALA A 68 -1.04 7.29 -6.64
C ALA A 68 0.36 6.66 -6.62
N GLY A 69 1.39 7.33 -6.09
CA GLY A 69 2.73 6.76 -5.91
C GLY A 69 2.79 5.61 -4.90
N ILE A 70 1.91 5.59 -3.90
CA ILE A 70 1.89 4.58 -2.84
C ILE A 70 1.73 3.14 -3.39
N PRO A 71 0.71 2.81 -4.21
CA PRO A 71 0.57 1.45 -4.75
C PRO A 71 1.76 1.03 -5.61
N PHE A 72 2.44 1.95 -6.30
CA PHE A 72 3.67 1.63 -7.04
C PHE A 72 4.83 1.28 -6.09
N ALA A 73 4.97 2.03 -5.00
CA ALA A 73 5.95 1.74 -3.96
C ALA A 73 5.68 0.35 -3.32
N VAL A 74 4.42 0.04 -3.01
CA VAL A 74 4.04 -1.30 -2.50
C VAL A 74 4.41 -2.39 -3.48
N ALA A 75 4.00 -2.25 -4.74
CA ALA A 75 4.24 -3.24 -5.78
C ALA A 75 5.74 -3.50 -5.96
N GLY A 76 6.55 -2.45 -6.04
CA GLY A 76 8.01 -2.55 -6.13
C GLY A 76 8.61 -3.26 -4.91
N GLY A 77 8.16 -2.93 -3.70
CA GLY A 77 8.62 -3.59 -2.48
C GLY A 77 8.25 -5.08 -2.43
N ILE A 78 7.03 -5.45 -2.84
CA ILE A 78 6.59 -6.85 -2.88
C ILE A 78 7.40 -7.63 -3.92
N ILE A 79 7.63 -7.05 -5.11
CA ILE A 79 8.46 -7.67 -6.15
C ILE A 79 9.89 -7.88 -5.64
N ALA A 80 10.46 -6.90 -4.94
CA ALA A 80 11.80 -7.02 -4.37
C ALA A 80 11.88 -8.15 -3.33
N LEU A 81 10.90 -8.28 -2.43
CA LEU A 81 10.82 -9.41 -1.50
C LEU A 81 10.68 -10.74 -2.23
N TYR A 82 9.84 -10.79 -3.27
CA TYR A 82 9.64 -12.00 -4.06
C TYR A 82 10.92 -12.45 -4.77
N VAL A 83 11.64 -11.52 -5.41
CA VAL A 83 12.90 -11.82 -6.11
C VAL A 83 14.01 -12.21 -5.13
N THR A 84 14.05 -11.60 -3.94
CA THR A 84 15.04 -11.93 -2.91
C THR A 84 14.70 -13.19 -2.12
N GLY A 85 13.50 -13.75 -2.31
CA GLY A 85 13.03 -14.93 -1.58
C GLY A 85 12.85 -14.69 -0.07
N LEU A 86 12.64 -13.43 0.33
CA LEU A 86 12.47 -13.03 1.73
C LEU A 86 11.00 -12.96 2.09
N ASP A 87 10.65 -13.53 3.24
CA ASP A 87 9.32 -13.39 3.82
C ASP A 87 9.10 -12.00 4.41
N PHE A 88 7.82 -11.61 4.51
CA PHE A 88 7.44 -10.36 5.17
C PHE A 88 7.68 -10.46 6.68
N SER A 89 8.75 -9.80 7.14
CA SER A 89 9.18 -9.74 8.55
C SER A 89 9.03 -8.34 9.14
N ILE A 90 9.24 -8.19 10.45
CA ILE A 90 9.24 -6.87 11.11
C ILE A 90 10.30 -5.94 10.50
N SER A 91 11.45 -6.49 10.12
CA SER A 91 12.51 -5.74 9.43
C SER A 91 12.05 -5.27 8.04
N ALA A 92 11.38 -6.15 7.27
CA ALA A 92 10.79 -5.78 6.00
C ALA A 92 9.74 -4.66 6.17
N ALA A 93 8.88 -4.76 7.19
CA ALA A 93 7.86 -3.75 7.46
C ALA A 93 8.46 -2.35 7.71
N ILE A 94 9.56 -2.23 8.46
CA ILE A 94 10.27 -0.95 8.64
C ILE A 94 10.83 -0.45 7.30
N GLY A 95 11.36 -1.34 6.46
CA GLY A 95 11.81 -1.01 5.11
C GLY A 95 10.70 -0.45 4.23
N PHE A 96 9.50 -1.04 4.28
CA PHE A 96 8.32 -0.51 3.58
C PHE A 96 7.93 0.88 4.08
N VAL A 97 7.96 1.13 5.39
CA VAL A 97 7.70 2.48 5.95
C VAL A 97 8.68 3.51 5.40
N SER A 98 9.98 3.17 5.31
CA SER A 98 10.99 4.03 4.70
C SER A 98 10.71 4.28 3.21
N LEU A 99 10.37 3.22 2.46
CA LEU A 99 10.04 3.31 1.04
C LEU A 99 8.83 4.21 0.79
N PHE A 100 7.78 4.12 1.62
CA PHE A 100 6.63 5.01 1.54
C PHE A 100 7.03 6.46 1.78
N GLY A 101 7.85 6.73 2.78
CA GLY A 101 8.32 8.09 3.07
C GLY A 101 9.06 8.72 1.90
N VAL A 102 10.02 7.98 1.32
CA VAL A 102 10.79 8.45 0.15
C VAL A 102 9.89 8.63 -1.07
N SER A 103 8.98 7.68 -1.35
CA SER A 103 8.08 7.76 -2.49
C SER A 103 7.10 8.94 -2.40
N VAL A 104 6.56 9.20 -1.21
CA VAL A 104 5.65 10.34 -1.00
C VAL A 104 6.43 11.66 -1.12
N MET A 105 7.65 11.72 -0.58
CA MET A 105 8.50 12.90 -0.72
C MET A 105 8.82 13.21 -2.18
N ASP A 106 9.14 12.18 -2.98
CA ASP A 106 9.40 12.34 -4.42
C ASP A 106 8.16 12.84 -5.18
N GLY A 107 6.99 12.28 -4.86
CA GLY A 107 5.71 12.72 -5.43
C GLY A 107 5.39 14.18 -5.07
N ILE A 108 5.61 14.57 -3.81
CA ILE A 108 5.41 15.94 -3.34
C ILE A 108 6.35 16.91 -4.07
N LEU A 109 7.63 16.54 -4.19
CA LEU A 109 8.64 17.34 -4.85
C LEU A 109 8.29 17.59 -6.32
N MET A 110 7.93 16.53 -7.05
CA MET A 110 7.59 16.59 -8.47
C MET A 110 6.38 17.51 -8.73
N ILE A 111 5.33 17.38 -7.91
CA ILE A 111 4.13 18.22 -8.00
C ILE A 111 4.45 19.68 -7.66
N THR A 112 5.32 19.90 -6.68
CA THR A 112 5.73 21.25 -6.28
C THR A 112 6.48 21.94 -7.42
N TYR A 113 7.47 21.27 -8.05
CA TYR A 113 8.18 21.79 -9.21
C TYR A 113 7.28 22.00 -10.41
N TYR A 114 6.35 21.07 -10.68
CA TYR A 114 5.36 21.24 -11.73
C TYR A 114 4.49 22.48 -11.50
N ASN A 115 3.95 22.66 -10.30
CA ASN A 115 3.15 23.83 -9.96
C ASN A 115 3.94 25.14 -10.04
N GLN A 116 5.23 25.12 -9.72
CA GLN A 116 6.12 26.27 -9.86
C GLN A 116 6.42 26.59 -11.35
N ALA A 117 6.73 25.58 -12.16
CA ALA A 117 6.97 25.74 -13.60
C ALA A 117 5.72 26.24 -14.33
N ARG A 118 4.53 25.80 -13.91
CA ARG A 118 3.23 26.24 -14.47
C ARG A 118 2.90 27.71 -14.19
N GLN A 119 3.56 28.34 -13.21
CA GLN A 119 3.44 29.79 -12.99
C GLN A 119 4.31 30.59 -13.97
N GLY A 120 5.39 30.00 -14.49
CA GLY A 120 6.31 30.62 -15.44
C GLY A 120 6.01 30.31 -16.91
N VAL A 121 5.27 29.24 -17.21
CA VAL A 121 5.03 28.74 -18.57
C VAL A 121 3.56 28.33 -18.74
N ALA A 122 2.93 28.74 -19.85
CA ALA A 122 1.52 28.46 -20.14
C ALA A 122 1.26 27.02 -20.60
N ASP A 123 2.25 26.35 -21.18
CA ASP A 123 2.12 24.98 -21.67
C ASP A 123 2.42 23.94 -20.57
N SER A 124 1.51 22.98 -20.41
CA SER A 124 1.59 21.97 -19.35
C SER A 124 2.66 20.92 -19.63
N VAL A 125 2.93 20.63 -20.91
CA VAL A 125 3.98 19.67 -21.31
C VAL A 125 5.36 20.26 -21.04
N GLU A 126 5.56 21.53 -21.40
CA GLU A 126 6.81 22.25 -21.12
C GLU A 126 7.05 22.41 -19.61
N ALA A 127 6.00 22.66 -18.83
CA ALA A 127 6.10 22.70 -17.37
C ALA A 127 6.50 21.34 -16.77
N MET A 128 6.01 20.22 -17.31
CA MET A 128 6.46 18.88 -16.90
C MET A 128 7.92 18.62 -17.26
N PHE A 129 8.37 19.05 -18.45
CA PHE A 129 9.76 18.89 -18.87
C PHE A 129 10.71 19.69 -17.98
N GLN A 130 10.40 20.95 -17.70
CA GLN A 130 11.18 21.78 -16.77
C GLN A 130 11.19 21.20 -15.35
N ALA A 131 10.04 20.73 -14.84
CA ALA A 131 9.98 20.09 -13.53
C ALA A 131 10.88 18.84 -13.44
N SER A 132 10.95 18.05 -14.52
CA SER A 132 11.83 16.87 -14.58
C SER A 132 13.33 17.22 -14.64
N THR A 133 13.66 18.41 -15.15
CA THR A 133 15.06 18.87 -15.29
C THR A 133 15.57 19.55 -14.01
N GLN A 134 14.67 20.04 -13.15
CA GLN A 134 15.03 20.65 -11.85
C GLN A 134 15.12 19.65 -10.69
N ARG A 135 14.73 18.39 -10.92
CA ARG A 135 14.88 17.26 -10.00
C ARG A 135 16.33 16.78 -9.97
#